data_AF-A0A3B9JCN6-F1
#
_entry.id   AF-A0A3B9JCN6-F1
#
_cell.length_a   1.000
_cell.length_b   1.000
_cell.length_c   1.000
_cell.angle_alpha   90.00
_cell.angle_beta   90.00
_cell.angle_gamma   90.00
#
_symmetry.space_group_name_H-M   'P 1'
#
loop_
_entity.id
_entity.type
_entity.pdbx_description
1 polymer ?
#
loop_
_entity_poly.entity_id
_entity_poly.type
_entity_poly.pdbx_seq_one_letter_code
_entity_poly.pdbx_strand_id
1 'polypeptide(L)'
;GKHAARFGDPTRGRLGVIHGTRTFVLQTEDGQIADTHSVSAGLDYAAIGPEHAMLRDQERAFYTSATDEEALAAFSTLCHTEGIIPALESSHAVAEAIKLAPKMRKEQILLINLSGRGDKDLNTVMKELG
;
A
#
# COMPACT_ATOMS: atom_id res chain seq x y z
N GLY A 1 -9.35 -10.98 0.49
CA GLY A 1 -9.51 -9.99 1.57
C GLY A 1 -8.67 -10.36 2.77
N LYS A 2 -7.43 -9.84 2.84
CA LYS A 2 -6.56 -9.74 4.03
C LYS A 2 -5.44 -8.70 3.75
N HIS A 3 -5.74 -7.62 3.05
CA HIS A 3 -4.75 -6.56 2.76
C HIS A 3 -4.22 -5.96 4.07
N ALA A 4 -2.92 -5.69 4.14
CA ALA A 4 -2.25 -5.02 5.26
C ALA A 4 -2.66 -3.53 5.40
N ALA A 5 -3.96 -3.22 5.34
CA ALA A 5 -4.51 -1.87 5.44
C ALA A 5 -4.81 -1.55 6.92
N ARG A 6 -3.83 -0.97 7.63
CA ARG A 6 -3.94 -0.64 9.06
C ARG A 6 -5.09 0.31 9.42
N PHE A 7 -5.59 1.09 8.45
CA PHE A 7 -6.71 2.01 8.62
C PHE A 7 -8.02 1.55 7.96
N GLY A 8 -8.00 0.42 7.26
CA GLY A 8 -9.14 -0.06 6.47
C GLY A 8 -10.20 -0.82 7.26
N ASP A 9 -9.80 -1.46 8.35
CA ASP A 9 -10.71 -2.21 9.24
C ASP A 9 -10.63 -1.62 10.65
N PRO A 10 -11.65 -0.89 11.13
CA PRO A 10 -11.63 -0.26 12.45
C PRO A 10 -11.73 -1.27 13.60
N THR A 11 -12.14 -2.52 13.34
CA THR A 11 -12.22 -3.56 14.37
C THR A 11 -10.85 -4.19 14.64
N ARG A 12 -10.06 -4.36 13.58
CA ARG A 12 -8.72 -4.97 13.64
C ARG A 12 -7.61 -3.93 13.74
N GLY A 13 -7.72 -2.82 13.02
CA GLY A 13 -6.77 -1.72 12.95
C GLY A 13 -7.04 -0.67 14.02
N ARG A 14 -6.40 -0.82 15.17
CA ARG A 14 -6.56 0.10 16.31
C ARG A 14 -5.23 0.39 17.00
N LEU A 15 -5.21 1.42 17.85
CA LEU A 15 -4.01 1.78 18.60
C LEU A 15 -3.51 0.61 19.46
N GLY A 16 -2.21 0.33 19.36
CA GLY A 16 -1.51 -0.72 20.11
C GLY A 16 -0.04 -0.37 20.29
N VAL A 17 0.70 -1.23 21.00
CA VAL A 17 2.15 -1.12 21.16
C VAL A 17 2.82 -2.29 20.49
N ILE A 18 3.73 -2.03 19.56
CA ILE A 18 4.51 -3.04 18.84
C ILE A 18 5.90 -2.50 18.56
N HIS A 19 6.91 -3.35 18.72
CA HIS A 19 8.32 -3.04 18.42
C HIS A 19 8.79 -1.70 19.02
N GLY A 20 8.40 -1.40 20.26
CA GLY A 20 8.84 -0.20 20.98
C GLY A 20 8.10 1.10 20.64
N THR A 21 7.00 1.04 19.86
CA THR A 21 6.24 2.23 19.46
C THR A 21 4.74 2.05 19.71
N ARG A 22 4.05 3.13 20.09
CA ARG A 22 2.57 3.19 20.16
C ARG A 22 2.04 3.75 18.85
N THR A 23 1.29 2.95 18.10
CA THR A 23 0.79 3.30 16.76
C THR A 23 -0.42 2.45 16.39
N PHE A 24 -0.99 2.64 15.19
CA PHE A 24 -2.03 1.75 14.67
C PHE A 24 -1.44 0.41 14.25
N VAL A 25 -2.07 -0.66 14.76
CA VAL A 25 -1.65 -2.04 14.57
C VAL A 25 -2.87 -2.88 14.22
N LEU A 26 -2.70 -3.86 13.33
CA LEU A 26 -3.65 -4.92 13.08
C LEU A 26 -3.52 -5.98 14.17
N GLN A 27 -4.55 -6.14 14.99
CA GLN A 27 -4.55 -7.02 16.16
C GLN A 27 -5.90 -7.71 16.35
N THR A 28 -5.87 -8.91 16.94
CA THR A 28 -7.06 -9.66 17.35
C THR A 28 -7.79 -8.94 18.48
N GLU A 29 -8.97 -9.41 18.87
CA GLU A 29 -9.72 -8.83 20.01
C GLU A 29 -8.91 -8.84 21.31
N ASP A 30 -8.16 -9.93 21.55
CA ASP A 30 -7.27 -10.09 22.72
C ASP A 30 -5.98 -9.26 22.66
N GLY A 31 -5.77 -8.48 21.59
CA GLY A 31 -4.58 -7.65 21.40
C GLY A 31 -3.35 -8.39 20.87
N GLN A 32 -3.52 -9.63 20.38
CA GLN A 32 -2.44 -10.34 19.69
C GLN A 32 -2.24 -9.74 18.29
N ILE A 33 -1.00 -9.70 17.79
CA ILE A 33 -0.71 -9.21 16.44
C ILE A 33 -1.39 -10.12 15.43
N ALA A 34 -2.17 -9.54 14.52
CA ALA A 34 -2.93 -10.30 13.55
C ALA A 34 -2.13 -10.53 12.27
N ASP A 35 -2.33 -11.69 11.65
CA ASP A 35 -1.72 -12.01 10.36
C ASP A 35 -2.16 -11.03 9.27
N THR A 36 -1.19 -10.65 8.44
CA THR A 36 -1.36 -9.80 7.27
C THR A 36 -1.15 -10.59 5.98
N HIS A 37 -1.59 -9.99 4.87
CA HIS A 37 -1.31 -10.50 3.54
C HIS A 37 -1.16 -9.34 2.56
N SER A 38 -0.17 -9.43 1.68
CA SER A 38 -0.05 -8.60 0.48
C SER A 38 0.80 -9.34 -0.55
N VAL A 39 0.50 -9.14 -1.83
CA VAL A 39 1.39 -9.61 -2.92
C VAL A 39 2.77 -8.96 -2.85
N SER A 40 2.85 -7.78 -2.24
CA SER A 40 4.10 -7.06 -1.98
C SER A 40 4.60 -7.36 -0.57
N ALA A 41 5.68 -8.14 -0.48
CA ALA A 41 6.31 -8.47 0.80
C ALA A 41 6.72 -7.21 1.60
N GLY A 42 7.09 -6.11 0.95
CA GLY A 42 7.46 -4.86 1.62
C GLY A 42 6.29 -4.12 2.28
N LEU A 43 5.04 -4.44 1.92
CA LEU A 43 3.84 -3.84 2.52
C LEU A 43 3.14 -4.78 3.51
N ASP A 44 3.57 -6.05 3.57
CA ASP A 44 3.02 -7.10 4.43
C ASP A 44 3.50 -6.96 5.88
N TYR A 45 3.03 -5.89 6.52
CA TYR A 45 3.38 -5.55 7.90
C TYR A 45 2.16 -5.09 8.69
N ALA A 46 2.05 -5.59 9.93
CA ALA A 46 0.88 -5.39 10.78
C ALA A 46 0.74 -3.99 11.37
N ALA A 47 1.78 -3.15 11.30
CA ALA A 47 1.78 -1.82 11.90
C ALA A 47 2.11 -0.71 10.89
N ILE A 48 1.90 0.54 11.32
CA ILE A 48 2.30 1.73 10.56
C ILE A 48 3.13 2.65 11.44
N GLY A 49 4.04 3.44 10.88
CA GLY A 49 4.85 4.39 11.67
C GLY A 49 3.98 5.38 12.46
N PRO A 50 4.37 5.76 13.69
CA PRO A 50 3.59 6.67 14.52
C PRO A 50 3.42 8.07 13.92
N GLU A 51 4.38 8.53 13.12
CA GLU A 51 4.26 9.79 12.38
C GLU A 51 3.12 9.75 11.36
N HIS A 52 2.93 8.61 10.67
CA HIS A 52 1.80 8.44 9.76
C HIS A 52 0.46 8.45 10.49
N ALA A 53 0.39 7.84 11.67
CA ALA A 53 -0.78 7.90 12.54
C ALA A 53 -1.11 9.35 12.94
N MET A 54 -0.09 10.11 13.38
CA MET A 54 -0.25 11.53 13.72
C MET A 54 -0.74 12.35 12.51
N LEU A 55 -0.13 12.18 11.34
CA LEU A 55 -0.53 12.91 10.12
C LEU A 55 -1.96 12.58 9.68
N ARG A 56 -2.42 11.34 9.91
CA ARG A 56 -3.81 10.94 9.67
C ARG A 56 -4.75 11.66 10.64
N ASP A 57 -4.45 11.63 11.93
CA ASP A 57 -5.29 12.21 12.98
C ASP A 57 -5.43 13.73 12.83
N GLN A 58 -4.41 14.38 12.26
CA GLN A 58 -4.41 15.81 11.91
C GLN A 58 -5.07 16.11 10.55
N GLU A 59 -5.61 15.11 9.85
CA GLU A 59 -6.14 15.23 8.49
C GLU A 59 -5.14 15.82 7.49
N ARG A 60 -3.84 15.69 7.79
CA ARG A 60 -2.74 16.26 6.99
C ARG A 60 -2.29 15.33 5.87
N ALA A 61 -2.50 14.03 6.05
CA ALA A 61 -2.26 12.98 5.05
C ALA A 61 -3.46 12.02 5.00
N PHE A 62 -3.82 11.61 3.79
CA PHE A 62 -4.91 10.67 3.53
C PHE A 62 -4.33 9.31 3.16
N TYR A 63 -4.96 8.26 3.68
CA TYR A 63 -4.50 6.89 3.49
C TYR A 63 -5.60 6.10 2.79
N THR A 64 -5.20 5.39 1.74
CA THR A 64 -6.06 4.55 0.90
C THR A 64 -5.43 3.16 0.78
N SER A 65 -6.06 2.28 0.04
CA SER A 65 -5.57 0.93 -0.23
C SER A 65 -5.70 0.61 -1.71
N ALA A 66 -4.79 -0.22 -2.20
CA ALA A 66 -4.91 -0.90 -3.48
C ALA A 66 -4.96 -2.41 -3.23
N THR A 67 -5.79 -3.13 -4.00
CA THR A 67 -5.78 -4.60 -3.95
C THR A 67 -4.57 -5.17 -4.71
N ASP A 68 -4.31 -6.46 -4.55
CA ASP A 68 -3.20 -7.12 -5.24
C ASP A 68 -3.43 -7.09 -6.76
N GLU A 69 -4.68 -7.27 -7.20
CA GLU A 69 -5.08 -7.18 -8.61
C GLU A 69 -4.88 -5.76 -9.16
N GLU A 70 -5.25 -4.73 -8.39
CA GLU A 70 -5.02 -3.33 -8.78
C GLU A 70 -3.52 -3.02 -8.91
N ALA A 71 -2.70 -3.51 -7.98
CA ALA A 71 -1.25 -3.34 -8.02
C ALA A 71 -0.60 -4.07 -9.20
N LEU A 72 -1.02 -5.30 -9.50
CA LEU A 72 -0.53 -6.08 -10.65
C LEU A 72 -0.93 -5.45 -11.99
N ALA A 73 -2.16 -4.94 -12.09
CA ALA A 73 -2.62 -4.20 -13.26
C ALA A 73 -1.78 -2.92 -13.45
N ALA A 74 -1.54 -2.15 -12.39
CA ALA A 74 -0.74 -0.94 -12.44
C ALA A 74 0.74 -1.20 -12.78
N PHE A 75 1.32 -2.28 -12.25
CA PHE A 75 2.65 -2.77 -12.65
C PHE A 75 2.69 -2.97 -14.17
N SER A 76 1.72 -3.71 -14.69
CA SER A 76 1.64 -4.04 -16.12
C SER A 76 1.47 -2.79 -16.97
N THR A 77 0.59 -1.86 -16.55
CA THR A 77 0.43 -0.58 -17.25
C THR A 77 1.73 0.18 -17.35
N LEU A 78 2.45 0.39 -16.24
CA LEU A 78 3.68 1.18 -16.25
C LEU A 78 4.79 0.55 -17.10
N CYS A 79 4.91 -0.79 -17.06
CA CYS A 79 5.83 -1.53 -17.91
C CYS A 79 5.54 -1.31 -19.40
N HIS A 80 4.27 -1.41 -19.82
CA HIS A 80 3.89 -1.32 -21.23
C HIS A 80 3.84 0.10 -21.78
N THR A 81 3.50 1.11 -20.95
CA THR A 81 3.38 2.50 -21.41
C THR A 81 4.68 3.27 -21.31
N GLU A 82 5.45 3.07 -20.22
CA GLU A 82 6.65 3.88 -19.93
C GLU A 82 7.95 3.07 -20.02
N GLY A 83 7.89 1.74 -20.17
CA GLY A 83 9.08 0.89 -20.17
C GLY A 83 9.79 0.82 -18.81
N ILE A 84 9.10 1.19 -17.73
CA ILE A 84 9.62 1.17 -16.37
C ILE A 84 9.08 -0.06 -15.66
N ILE A 85 9.96 -0.84 -15.02
CA ILE A 85 9.59 -2.00 -14.22
C ILE A 85 9.55 -1.58 -12.73
N PRO A 86 8.38 -1.25 -12.17
CA PRO A 86 8.28 -0.78 -10.78
C PRO A 86 8.32 -1.95 -9.78
N ALA A 87 8.79 -1.68 -8.57
CA ALA A 87 8.57 -2.61 -7.46
C ALA A 87 7.07 -2.77 -7.16
N LEU A 88 6.63 -3.96 -6.72
CA LEU A 88 5.23 -4.19 -6.38
C LEU A 88 4.73 -3.25 -5.28
N GLU A 89 5.61 -2.84 -4.36
CA GLU A 89 5.33 -1.79 -3.37
C GLU A 89 4.92 -0.47 -4.05
N SER A 90 5.70 -0.03 -5.05
CA SER A 90 5.45 1.22 -5.79
C SER A 90 4.22 1.11 -6.69
N SER A 91 3.93 -0.07 -7.22
CA SER A 91 2.75 -0.31 -8.05
C SER A 91 1.43 -0.03 -7.32
N HIS A 92 1.39 -0.17 -5.98
CA HIS A 92 0.21 0.24 -5.20
C HIS A 92 -0.04 1.76 -5.28
N ALA A 93 1.02 2.57 -5.28
CA ALA A 93 0.90 4.02 -5.44
C ALA A 93 0.49 4.41 -6.87
N VAL A 94 1.01 3.69 -7.88
CA VAL A 94 0.61 3.87 -9.28
C VAL A 94 -0.85 3.48 -9.50
N ALA A 95 -1.31 2.39 -8.86
CA ALA A 95 -2.72 1.97 -8.92
C ALA A 95 -3.66 3.07 -8.38
N GLU A 96 -3.31 3.70 -7.26
CA GLU A 96 -4.08 4.84 -6.75
C GLU A 96 -4.03 6.03 -7.70
N ALA A 97 -2.87 6.32 -8.29
CA ALA A 97 -2.75 7.41 -9.26
C ALA A 97 -3.63 7.19 -10.50
N ILE A 98 -3.71 5.97 -11.02
CA ILE A 98 -4.60 5.62 -12.14
C ILE A 98 -6.08 5.86 -11.76
N LYS A 99 -6.47 5.60 -10.50
CA LYS A 99 -7.83 5.87 -9.99
C LYS A 99 -8.09 7.36 -9.77
N LEU A 100 -7.08 8.11 -9.35
CA LEU A 100 -7.20 9.51 -8.95
C LEU A 100 -7.12 10.48 -10.15
N ALA A 101 -6.18 10.25 -11.06
CA ALA A 101 -5.88 11.17 -12.16
C ALA A 101 -7.11 11.56 -13.01
N PRO A 102 -8.05 10.66 -13.37
CA PRO A 102 -9.24 11.04 -14.12
C PRO A 102 -10.20 12.00 -13.39
N LYS A 103 -10.07 12.10 -12.05
CA LYS A 103 -10.89 12.96 -11.19
C LYS A 103 -10.23 14.33 -10.94
N MET A 104 -8.98 14.52 -11.36
CA MET A 104 -8.23 15.75 -11.17
C MET A 104 -8.51 16.75 -12.31
N ARG A 105 -8.36 18.05 -12.02
CA ARG A 105 -8.33 19.09 -13.06
C ARG A 105 -7.03 18.95 -13.85
N LYS A 106 -7.06 19.34 -15.13
CA LYS A 106 -5.93 19.18 -16.06
C LYS A 106 -4.65 19.91 -15.61
N GLU A 107 -4.78 20.98 -14.84
CA GLU A 107 -3.68 21.80 -14.36
C GLU A 107 -3.07 21.28 -13.04
N GLN A 108 -3.71 20.31 -12.40
CA GLN A 108 -3.18 19.71 -11.18
C GLN A 108 -2.05 18.74 -11.52
N ILE A 109 -0.97 18.81 -10.74
CA ILE A 109 0.19 17.92 -10.89
C ILE A 109 0.10 16.83 -9.82
N LEU A 110 0.24 15.58 -10.25
CA LEU A 110 0.39 14.42 -9.37
C LEU A 110 1.84 13.96 -9.40
N LEU A 111 2.47 13.87 -8.24
CA LEU A 111 3.80 13.30 -8.08
C LEU A 111 3.69 11.96 -7.37
N ILE A 112 4.28 10.92 -7.96
CA ILE A 112 4.28 9.57 -7.41
C ILE A 112 5.72 9.21 -7.03
N ASN A 113 5.92 8.70 -5.82
CA ASN A 113 7.20 8.16 -5.42
C ASN A 113 7.35 6.71 -5.93
N LEU A 114 8.15 6.50 -6.98
CA LEU A 114 8.59 5.17 -7.41
C LEU A 114 9.73 4.69 -6.51
N SER A 115 9.37 4.20 -5.34
CA SER A 115 10.28 3.86 -4.25
C SER A 115 11.32 2.78 -4.59
N GLY A 116 11.09 1.97 -5.63
CA GLY A 116 12.04 0.95 -6.05
C GLY A 116 11.75 0.35 -7.42
N ARG A 117 12.71 -0.42 -7.92
CA ARG A 117 12.62 -1.19 -9.17
C ARG A 117 12.12 -2.62 -8.91
N GLY A 118 11.44 -3.20 -9.89
CA GLY A 118 10.73 -4.47 -9.78
C GLY A 118 11.52 -5.72 -10.14
N ASP A 119 12.83 -5.65 -10.36
CA ASP A 119 13.65 -6.82 -10.74
C ASP A 119 13.48 -7.98 -9.76
N LYS A 120 13.36 -7.69 -8.45
CA LYS A 120 13.15 -8.68 -7.39
C LYS A 120 11.79 -9.38 -7.47
N ASP A 121 10.80 -8.72 -8.06
CA ASP A 121 9.39 -9.11 -8.02
C ASP A 121 8.96 -9.89 -9.27
N LEU A 122 9.83 -9.97 -10.30
CA LEU A 122 9.49 -10.58 -11.59
C LEU A 122 8.99 -12.02 -11.47
N ASN A 123 9.61 -12.84 -10.61
CA ASN A 123 9.15 -14.22 -10.42
C ASN A 123 7.73 -14.29 -9.83
N THR A 124 7.41 -13.40 -8.88
CA THR A 124 6.07 -13.31 -8.30
C THR A 124 5.07 -12.84 -9.35
N VAL A 125 5.40 -11.76 -10.08
CA VAL A 125 4.54 -11.21 -11.13
C VAL A 125 4.27 -12.23 -12.23
N MET A 126 5.29 -12.94 -12.72
CA MET A 126 5.14 -13.96 -13.75
C MET A 126 4.24 -15.12 -13.32
N LYS A 127 4.24 -15.46 -12.03
CA LYS A 127 3.37 -16.50 -11.48
C LYS A 127 1.91 -16.05 -11.34
N GLU A 128 1.69 -14.78 -10.99
CA GLU A 128 0.34 -14.24 -10.77
C GLU A 128 -0.33 -13.75 -12.07
N LEU A 129 0.45 -13.38 -13.10
CA LEU A 129 -0.04 -12.93 -14.41
C LEU A 129 0.00 -14.00 -15.51
N GLY A 130 0.76 -15.07 -15.32
CA GLY A 130 0.91 -16.18 -16.28
C GLY A 130 -0.11 -17.29 -16.04
#